data_AF-A0A925TA12-F1
#
_entry.id   AF-A0A925TA12-F1
#
_cell.length_a   1.000
_cell.length_b   1.000
_cell.length_c   1.000
_cell.angle_alpha   90.00
_cell.angle_beta   90.00
_cell.angle_gamma   90.00
#
_symmetry.space_group_name_H-M   'P 1'
#
loop_
_entity.id
_entity.type
_entity.pdbx_description
1 polymer ?
#
loop_
_entity_poly.entity_id
_entity_poly.type
_entity_poly.pdbx_seq_one_letter_code
_entity_poly.pdbx_strand_id
1 'polypeptide(L)'
;MKKRILFTSLIAATLVFSCEQEIAELQPPAEPSGEPGNADFTKFVSIGNSLTAGYQASALFTEGQNNSYPSIMAKQFAFVSVNDEFNQPDINSANGYSSVDAATGAILGRLILFDPDGTTDPEDPDGCVIPSRDPGPSASGTPARTVTCPSSVSTPAVPAPYNTADLPAAFTGDKTKLNNFGVPGILLAQVITPLTGGPSTGNPAFNALYQRFASIPGTSTILGDALAASPTFFSFWLGNNDVLGYATTGGVGTIPLTPVDGAAGVGFKATYEAAIAQLLGANASVNGIV
;
A
#
# COMPACT_ATOMS: atom_id res chain seq x y z
N MET A 1 -2.10 73.05 3.76
CA MET A 1 -1.41 72.29 4.82
C MET A 1 -2.31 71.28 5.56
N LYS A 2 -3.50 71.66 6.06
CA LYS A 2 -4.40 70.76 6.83
C LYS A 2 -4.82 69.45 6.12
N LYS A 3 -5.10 69.47 4.81
CA LYS A 3 -5.45 68.25 4.04
C LYS A 3 -4.29 67.27 3.85
N ARG A 4 -3.04 67.75 3.89
CA ARG A 4 -1.84 66.90 3.79
C ARG A 4 -1.53 66.20 5.12
N ILE A 5 -1.78 66.87 6.25
CA ILE A 5 -1.62 66.31 7.60
C ILE A 5 -2.66 65.21 7.86
N LEU A 6 -3.90 65.39 7.39
CA LEU A 6 -4.95 64.38 7.55
C LEU A 6 -4.66 63.09 6.75
N PHE A 7 -4.04 63.22 5.57
CA PHE A 7 -3.68 62.08 4.72
C PHE A 7 -2.46 61.33 5.28
N THR A 8 -1.45 62.01 5.80
CA THR A 8 -0.32 61.34 6.47
C THR A 8 -0.72 60.69 7.79
N SER A 9 -1.67 61.24 8.55
CA SER A 9 -2.18 60.59 9.76
C SER A 9 -3.02 59.33 9.46
N LEU A 10 -3.75 59.30 8.34
CA LEU A 10 -4.56 58.16 7.95
C LEU A 10 -3.71 56.98 7.47
N ILE A 11 -2.63 57.25 6.74
CA ILE A 11 -1.68 56.22 6.27
C ILE A 11 -0.85 55.64 7.45
N ALA A 12 -0.47 56.49 8.42
CA ALA A 12 0.21 56.05 9.63
C ALA A 12 -0.70 55.16 10.51
N ALA A 13 -2.01 55.45 10.59
CA ALA A 13 -2.96 54.64 11.35
C ALA A 13 -3.23 53.28 10.71
N THR A 14 -3.21 53.16 9.37
CA THR A 14 -3.40 51.88 8.67
C THR A 14 -2.21 50.93 8.77
N LEU A 15 -1.01 51.44 9.08
CA LEU A 15 0.21 50.61 9.25
C LEU A 15 0.30 49.95 10.64
N VAL A 16 -0.47 50.39 11.63
CA VAL A 16 -0.45 49.84 13.00
C VAL A 16 -1.56 48.80 13.26
N PHE A 17 -2.48 48.62 12.32
CA PHE A 17 -3.49 47.55 12.32
C PHE A 17 -3.14 46.43 11.32
N SER A 18 -1.85 46.21 11.05
CA SER A 18 -1.43 44.94 10.46
C SER A 18 -1.75 43.87 11.48
N CYS A 19 -2.71 43.00 11.18
CA CYS A 19 -3.02 41.85 12.00
C CYS A 19 -1.71 41.09 12.27
N GLU A 20 -1.33 40.99 13.55
CA GLU A 20 -0.36 40.00 13.96
C GLU A 20 -0.98 38.66 13.59
N GLN A 21 -0.44 38.01 12.56
CA GLN A 21 -0.91 36.70 12.17
C GLN A 21 -0.49 35.79 13.32
N GLU A 22 -1.46 35.39 14.15
CA GLU A 22 -1.24 34.38 15.18
C GLU A 22 -0.77 33.13 14.43
N ILE A 23 0.53 32.87 14.50
CA ILE A 23 1.10 31.65 13.94
C ILE A 23 0.44 30.56 14.77
N ALA A 24 -0.47 29.80 14.16
CA ALA A 24 -1.07 28.65 14.81
C ALA A 24 0.09 27.71 15.18
N GLU A 25 0.45 27.72 16.46
CA GLU A 25 1.41 26.77 16.98
C GLU A 25 0.76 25.40 16.81
N LEU A 26 1.26 24.64 15.83
CA LEU A 26 0.75 23.31 15.55
C LEU A 26 1.03 22.47 16.79
N GLN A 27 0.01 22.31 17.61
CA GLN A 27 0.09 21.42 18.75
C GLN A 27 0.35 20.01 18.18
N PRO A 28 1.42 19.32 18.60
CA PRO A 28 1.66 17.97 18.14
C PRO A 28 0.41 17.13 18.38
N PRO A 29 0.03 16.24 17.44
CA PRO A 29 -1.11 15.37 17.65
C PRO A 29 -0.98 14.69 19.00
N ALA A 30 -2.07 14.65 19.76
CA ALA A 30 -2.07 13.84 20.98
C ALA A 30 -1.65 12.41 20.63
N GLU A 31 -0.88 11.78 21.51
CA GLU A 31 -0.51 10.38 21.35
C GLU A 31 -1.78 9.53 21.12
N PRO A 32 -1.74 8.53 20.22
CA PRO A 32 -2.86 7.64 19.99
C PRO A 32 -3.32 7.03 21.31
N SER A 33 -4.56 7.26 21.69
CA SER A 33 -5.16 6.76 22.93
C SER A 33 -6.55 6.17 22.64
N GLY A 34 -6.91 5.12 23.37
CA GLY A 34 -8.19 4.45 23.21
C GLY A 34 -8.24 3.12 23.95
N GLU A 35 -9.45 2.59 24.12
CA GLU A 35 -9.67 1.25 24.65
C GLU A 35 -10.16 0.35 23.51
N PRO A 36 -9.70 -0.91 23.42
CA PRO A 36 -10.09 -1.83 22.35
C PRO A 36 -11.57 -2.25 22.43
N GLY A 37 -12.25 -1.94 23.53
CA GLY A 37 -13.62 -2.38 23.79
C GLY A 37 -13.68 -3.89 23.87
N ASN A 38 -14.47 -4.51 23.00
CA ASN A 38 -14.64 -5.96 22.92
C ASN A 38 -13.73 -6.62 21.85
N ALA A 39 -12.93 -5.83 21.12
CA ALA A 39 -12.03 -6.39 20.11
C ALA A 39 -10.77 -6.96 20.76
N ASP A 40 -10.33 -8.12 20.28
CA ASP A 40 -9.10 -8.77 20.72
C ASP A 40 -8.04 -8.65 19.63
N PHE A 41 -7.09 -7.73 19.79
CA PHE A 41 -6.04 -7.47 18.80
C PHE A 41 -4.76 -8.31 19.01
N THR A 42 -4.77 -9.29 19.91
CA THR A 42 -3.58 -10.11 20.23
C THR A 42 -2.95 -10.76 19.01
N LYS A 43 -3.77 -11.23 18.07
CA LYS A 43 -3.37 -11.80 16.78
C LYS A 43 -4.19 -11.18 15.64
N PHE A 44 -3.73 -10.02 15.17
CA PHE A 44 -4.27 -9.38 13.98
C PHE A 44 -3.78 -10.09 12.71
N VAL A 45 -4.71 -10.56 11.87
CA VAL A 45 -4.42 -11.15 10.55
C VAL A 45 -5.07 -10.33 9.45
N SER A 46 -4.39 -10.14 8.33
CA SER A 46 -4.91 -9.42 7.17
C SER A 46 -4.94 -10.32 5.95
N ILE A 47 -6.07 -10.33 5.25
CA ILE A 47 -6.29 -11.06 4.01
C ILE A 47 -6.68 -10.03 2.96
N GLY A 48 -5.99 -10.02 1.83
CA GLY A 48 -6.31 -9.06 0.78
C GLY A 48 -5.40 -9.13 -0.43
N ASN A 49 -5.39 -8.05 -1.20
CA ASN A 49 -4.63 -7.98 -2.43
C ASN A 49 -3.41 -7.05 -2.34
N SER A 50 -3.23 -6.19 -3.33
CA SER A 50 -2.06 -5.35 -3.56
C SER A 50 -1.78 -4.40 -2.39
N LEU A 51 -2.79 -3.66 -1.90
CA LEU A 51 -2.60 -2.69 -0.82
C LEU A 51 -2.35 -3.38 0.53
N THR A 52 -2.98 -4.53 0.75
CA THR A 52 -2.73 -5.39 1.92
C THR A 52 -1.30 -5.90 1.91
N ALA A 53 -0.80 -6.33 0.75
CA ALA A 53 0.56 -6.81 0.58
C ALA A 53 1.62 -5.70 0.71
N GLY A 54 1.25 -4.43 0.52
CA GLY A 54 2.19 -3.30 0.42
C GLY A 54 2.77 -3.09 -0.98
N TYR A 55 2.05 -3.54 -2.00
CA TYR A 55 2.38 -3.25 -3.40
C TYR A 55 2.11 -1.78 -3.71
N GLN A 56 3.17 -1.06 -4.08
CA GLN A 56 3.12 0.35 -4.44
C GLN A 56 4.22 0.66 -5.43
N ALA A 57 4.19 1.82 -6.08
CA ALA A 57 5.17 2.17 -7.12
C ALA A 57 5.35 1.05 -8.18
N SER A 58 4.26 0.36 -8.55
CA SER A 58 4.28 -0.77 -9.48
C SER A 58 5.12 -1.98 -9.05
N ALA A 59 5.50 -2.14 -7.78
CA ALA A 59 6.21 -3.33 -7.32
C ALA A 59 5.86 -3.72 -5.88
N LEU A 60 6.15 -4.97 -5.55
CA LEU A 60 6.24 -5.43 -4.16
C LEU A 60 7.70 -5.31 -3.70
N PHE A 61 7.98 -4.49 -2.70
CA PHE A 61 9.32 -4.25 -2.14
C PHE A 61 9.25 -4.02 -0.63
N THR A 62 10.33 -4.29 0.10
CA THR A 62 10.36 -4.34 1.58
C THR A 62 9.82 -3.08 2.25
N GLU A 63 10.25 -1.90 1.82
CA GLU A 63 9.76 -0.64 2.38
C GLU A 63 8.25 -0.43 2.12
N GLY A 64 7.73 -0.88 0.97
CA GLY A 64 6.29 -0.85 0.69
C GLY A 64 5.51 -1.81 1.58
N GLN A 65 6.04 -3.00 1.84
CA GLN A 65 5.44 -3.96 2.78
C GLN A 65 5.41 -3.39 4.20
N ASN A 66 6.48 -2.73 4.66
CA ASN A 66 6.57 -2.08 5.98
C ASN A 66 5.65 -0.86 6.16
N ASN A 67 5.09 -0.35 5.05
CA ASN A 67 4.12 0.74 5.01
C ASN A 67 2.77 0.30 4.43
N SER A 68 2.51 -1.01 4.35
CA SER A 68 1.21 -1.56 3.99
C SER A 68 0.15 -1.12 5.01
N TYR A 69 -1.11 -0.97 4.57
CA TYR A 69 -2.15 -0.56 5.53
C TYR A 69 -2.28 -1.51 6.73
N PRO A 70 -2.16 -2.85 6.64
CA PRO A 70 -2.25 -3.68 7.84
C PRO A 70 -1.01 -3.53 8.73
N SER A 71 0.18 -3.23 8.18
CA SER A 71 1.35 -2.88 8.99
C SER A 71 1.12 -1.58 9.77
N ILE A 72 0.52 -0.57 9.13
CA ILE A 72 0.15 0.69 9.79
C ILE A 72 -0.91 0.45 10.86
N MET A 73 -1.94 -0.33 10.57
CA MET A 73 -2.98 -0.69 11.55
C MET A 73 -2.43 -1.46 12.74
N ALA A 74 -1.53 -2.42 12.52
CA ALA A 74 -0.91 -3.18 13.61
C ALA A 74 -0.12 -2.29 14.56
N LYS A 75 0.59 -1.27 14.03
CA LYS A 75 1.24 -0.23 14.85
C LYS A 75 0.23 0.52 15.70
N GLN A 76 -0.97 0.83 15.18
CA GLN A 76 -2.03 1.47 15.95
C GLN A 76 -2.60 0.55 17.03
N PHE A 77 -2.80 -0.73 16.72
CA PHE A 77 -3.32 -1.71 17.69
C PHE A 77 -2.37 -1.94 18.87
N ALA A 78 -1.07 -1.76 18.66
CA ALA A 78 -0.06 -1.91 19.71
C ALA A 78 -0.20 -0.86 20.84
N PHE A 79 -0.88 0.27 20.58
CA PHE A 79 -1.15 1.28 21.61
C PHE A 79 -2.31 0.93 22.54
N VAL A 80 -3.23 0.05 22.11
CA VAL A 80 -4.48 -0.24 22.83
C VAL A 80 -4.59 -1.70 23.28
N SER A 81 -3.65 -2.57 22.87
CA SER A 81 -3.62 -3.98 23.25
C SER A 81 -2.22 -4.56 23.13
N VAL A 82 -1.93 -5.63 23.87
CA VAL A 82 -0.73 -6.44 23.63
C VAL A 82 -0.95 -7.20 22.34
N ASN A 83 -0.13 -6.92 21.33
CA ASN A 83 -0.14 -7.67 20.09
C ASN A 83 1.24 -8.30 19.81
N ASP A 84 1.23 -9.41 19.10
CA ASP A 84 2.45 -9.95 18.52
C ASP A 84 3.00 -8.97 17.47
N GLU A 85 4.31 -9.04 17.23
CA GLU A 85 4.93 -8.36 16.09
C GLU A 85 4.19 -8.71 14.79
N PHE A 86 3.90 -7.71 13.98
CA PHE A 86 3.21 -7.90 12.71
C PHE A 86 4.16 -8.48 11.66
N ASN A 87 4.05 -9.79 11.43
CA ASN A 87 4.90 -10.53 10.50
C ASN A 87 4.26 -10.60 9.11
N GLN A 88 5.06 -10.38 8.07
CA GLN A 88 4.61 -10.43 6.69
C GLN A 88 5.60 -11.19 5.80
N PRO A 89 5.15 -11.74 4.66
CA PRO A 89 6.01 -12.48 3.74
C PRO A 89 6.91 -11.50 2.94
N ASP A 90 7.85 -10.88 3.65
CA ASP A 90 8.76 -9.88 3.09
C ASP A 90 9.49 -10.45 1.86
N ILE A 91 9.58 -9.64 0.82
CA ILE A 91 10.33 -9.94 -0.38
C ILE A 91 11.83 -9.79 -0.17
N ASN A 92 12.26 -9.11 0.90
CA ASN A 92 13.66 -8.84 1.25
C ASN A 92 14.42 -8.17 0.11
N SER A 93 13.78 -7.19 -0.54
CA SER A 93 14.38 -6.45 -1.66
C SER A 93 13.93 -4.99 -1.64
N ALA A 94 14.91 -4.09 -1.76
CA ALA A 94 14.70 -2.65 -1.86
C ALA A 94 14.11 -2.25 -3.23
N ASN A 95 14.52 -2.94 -4.29
CA ASN A 95 13.98 -2.73 -5.65
C ASN A 95 12.67 -3.48 -5.83
N GLY A 96 12.55 -4.66 -5.21
CA GLY A 96 11.36 -5.48 -5.25
C GLY A 96 11.09 -6.12 -6.60
N TYR A 97 9.83 -6.52 -6.79
CA TYR A 97 9.37 -7.23 -7.98
C TYR A 97 8.09 -6.61 -8.53
N SER A 98 8.14 -6.23 -9.80
CA SER A 98 7.00 -5.85 -10.64
C SER A 98 6.66 -6.98 -11.61
N SER A 99 7.61 -7.34 -12.46
CA SER A 99 7.44 -8.33 -13.55
C SER A 99 8.81 -8.76 -14.08
N VAL A 100 8.84 -9.65 -15.06
CA VAL A 100 10.05 -9.98 -15.83
C VAL A 100 9.92 -9.39 -17.23
N ASP A 101 10.92 -8.64 -17.66
CA ASP A 101 11.01 -8.13 -19.02
C ASP A 101 11.17 -9.29 -20.01
N ALA A 102 10.25 -9.40 -20.97
CA ALA A 102 10.19 -10.54 -21.87
C ALA A 102 11.35 -10.58 -22.90
N ALA A 103 11.98 -9.44 -23.20
CA ALA A 103 13.04 -9.35 -24.20
C ALA A 103 14.42 -9.68 -23.60
N THR A 104 14.65 -9.23 -22.37
CA THR A 104 15.94 -9.32 -21.68
C THR A 104 15.97 -10.40 -20.60
N GLY A 105 14.80 -10.86 -20.13
CA GLY A 105 14.68 -11.73 -18.96
C GLY A 105 15.01 -11.03 -17.65
N ALA A 106 15.23 -9.71 -17.66
CA ALA A 106 15.56 -8.94 -16.48
C ALA A 106 14.34 -8.70 -15.60
N ILE A 107 14.56 -8.56 -14.29
CA ILE A 107 13.48 -8.33 -13.34
C ILE A 107 13.22 -6.84 -13.26
N LEU A 108 11.97 -6.42 -13.41
CA LEU A 108 11.57 -5.04 -13.21
C LEU A 108 11.23 -4.84 -11.73
N GLY A 109 11.77 -3.79 -11.13
CA GLY A 109 11.54 -3.43 -9.72
C GLY A 109 10.50 -2.32 -9.57
N ARG A 110 10.61 -1.50 -8.53
CA ARG A 110 9.73 -0.36 -8.28
C ARG A 110 10.00 0.82 -9.23
N LEU A 111 8.97 1.58 -9.53
CA LEU A 111 9.07 2.92 -10.13
C LEU A 111 9.73 3.87 -9.12
N ILE A 112 10.72 4.62 -9.58
CA ILE A 112 11.36 5.68 -8.79
C ILE A 112 11.13 6.98 -9.54
N LEU A 113 10.67 8.02 -8.85
CA LEU A 113 10.60 9.34 -9.45
C LEU A 113 12.04 9.83 -9.65
N PHE A 114 12.50 9.86 -10.89
CA PHE A 114 13.73 10.55 -11.24
C PHE A 114 13.45 12.05 -11.26
N ASP A 115 14.19 12.80 -10.44
CA ASP A 115 14.34 14.24 -10.61
C ASP A 115 15.56 14.50 -11.52
N PRO A 116 15.36 14.81 -12.82
CA PRO A 116 16.46 15.11 -13.72
C PRO A 116 17.18 16.42 -13.38
N ASP A 117 16.61 17.25 -12.51
CA ASP A 117 17.16 18.54 -12.11
C ASP A 117 17.92 18.49 -10.78
N GLY A 118 18.16 17.29 -10.23
CA GLY A 118 18.91 17.07 -9.00
C GLY A 118 20.27 17.76 -9.05
N THR A 119 20.35 18.96 -8.48
CA THR A 119 21.61 19.70 -8.37
C THR A 119 22.53 18.89 -7.46
N THR A 120 23.72 18.55 -7.94
CA THR A 120 24.82 18.12 -7.08
C THR A 120 25.15 19.29 -6.16
N ASP A 121 24.57 19.33 -4.97
CA ASP A 121 25.02 20.24 -3.92
C ASP A 121 26.38 19.73 -3.44
N PRO A 122 27.48 20.48 -3.62
CA PRO A 122 28.80 20.07 -3.17
C PRO A 122 28.96 20.02 -1.64
N GLU A 123 27.95 20.42 -0.85
CA GLU A 123 27.95 20.32 0.62
C GLU A 123 27.32 19.03 1.18
N ASP A 124 26.76 18.13 0.35
CA ASP A 124 26.17 16.85 0.80
C ASP A 124 26.98 15.62 0.33
N PRO A 125 27.86 15.06 1.18
CA PRO A 125 28.67 13.89 0.84
C PRO A 125 27.88 12.56 0.76
N ASP A 126 26.59 12.53 1.14
CA ASP A 126 25.78 11.30 1.17
C ASP A 126 24.65 11.25 0.11
N GLY A 127 24.55 12.26 -0.77
CA GLY A 127 23.94 12.12 -2.11
C GLY A 127 22.46 11.78 -2.18
N CYS A 128 21.65 12.09 -1.16
CA CYS A 128 20.19 12.00 -1.20
C CYS A 128 19.52 12.93 -0.18
N VAL A 129 19.56 14.24 -0.41
CA VAL A 129 18.56 15.14 0.18
C VAL A 129 17.44 15.38 -0.84
N ILE A 130 16.34 14.65 -0.66
CA ILE A 130 15.01 15.04 -1.16
C ILE A 130 14.76 16.52 -0.80
N PRO A 131 14.36 17.40 -1.75
CA PRO A 131 14.00 18.75 -1.35
C PRO A 131 12.84 18.64 -0.36
N SER A 132 12.95 19.40 0.73
CA SER A 132 11.88 19.59 1.68
C SER A 132 10.58 19.84 0.92
N ARG A 133 9.70 18.84 0.91
CA ARG A 133 8.31 19.06 0.58
C ARG A 133 7.76 19.89 1.72
N ASP A 134 7.46 21.16 1.46
CA ASP A 134 6.51 21.88 2.29
C ASP A 134 5.46 22.56 1.39
N PRO A 135 4.23 22.70 1.91
CA PRO A 135 3.01 22.36 1.20
C PRO A 135 2.41 23.62 0.60
N GLY A 136 1.50 23.48 -0.37
CA GLY A 136 0.62 24.59 -0.72
C GLY A 136 -0.25 25.02 0.48
N PRO A 137 -1.07 26.09 0.39
CA PRO A 137 -1.30 27.03 -0.71
C PRO A 137 -0.75 28.44 -0.34
N SER A 138 -0.61 29.40 -1.24
CA SER A 138 -1.74 30.20 -1.74
C SER A 138 -1.22 31.49 -2.39
N ALA A 139 -2.12 32.16 -3.11
CA ALA A 139 -2.17 33.61 -3.33
C ALA A 139 -1.38 34.19 -4.51
N SER A 140 -2.15 34.84 -5.39
CA SER A 140 -1.74 35.83 -6.37
C SER A 140 -0.76 36.84 -5.74
N GLY A 141 0.50 36.87 -6.16
CA GLY A 141 1.40 37.95 -5.75
C GLY A 141 2.93 37.84 -5.96
N THR A 142 3.52 36.65 -6.12
CA THR A 142 5.00 36.50 -6.20
C THR A 142 5.38 35.68 -7.45
N PRO A 143 6.44 36.03 -8.19
CA PRO A 143 6.51 35.79 -9.63
C PRO A 143 6.63 34.31 -9.97
N ALA A 144 5.90 33.90 -11.01
CA ALA A 144 5.97 32.56 -11.58
C ALA A 144 7.43 32.18 -11.85
N ARG A 145 7.88 31.08 -11.24
CA ARG A 145 9.18 30.49 -11.58
C ARG A 145 9.02 29.83 -12.95
N THR A 146 9.58 30.43 -13.98
CA THR A 146 9.67 29.84 -15.31
C THR A 146 10.49 28.55 -15.22
N VAL A 147 9.83 27.41 -15.38
CA VAL A 147 10.50 26.12 -15.56
C VAL A 147 10.97 26.06 -17.01
N THR A 148 12.23 26.33 -17.26
CA THR A 148 12.88 26.03 -18.54
C THR A 148 13.37 24.59 -18.53
N CYS A 149 12.60 23.68 -19.12
CA CYS A 149 13.07 22.36 -19.53
C CYS A 149 14.23 22.51 -20.53
N PRO A 150 15.17 21.55 -20.54
CA PRO A 150 14.97 20.46 -21.49
C PRO A 150 15.37 19.10 -20.91
N SER A 151 14.44 18.16 -20.86
CA SER A 151 14.69 16.79 -21.32
C SER A 151 13.38 16.01 -21.22
N SER A 152 13.09 15.26 -22.28
CA SER A 152 12.06 14.25 -22.28
C SER A 152 12.44 13.13 -21.31
N VAL A 153 12.23 13.33 -20.02
CA VAL A 153 12.16 12.22 -19.07
C VAL A 153 10.69 11.87 -18.95
N SER A 154 10.33 10.68 -19.43
CA SER A 154 9.02 10.10 -19.15
C SER A 154 8.92 9.93 -17.63
N THR A 155 8.22 10.85 -16.97
CA THR A 155 7.82 10.72 -15.57
C THR A 155 6.43 10.09 -15.55
N PRO A 156 6.23 8.94 -14.86
CA PRO A 156 7.16 8.21 -14.00
C PRO A 156 8.27 7.47 -14.76
N ALA A 157 9.48 7.43 -14.20
CA ALA A 157 10.56 6.61 -14.77
C ALA A 157 10.14 5.14 -14.67
N VAL A 158 10.03 4.48 -15.82
CA VAL A 158 9.66 3.06 -15.99
C VAL A 158 10.55 2.20 -15.08
N PRO A 159 10.06 1.08 -14.51
CA PRO A 159 10.88 0.33 -13.58
C PRO A 159 12.06 -0.24 -14.35
N ALA A 160 13.26 0.15 -13.95
CA ALA A 160 14.46 -0.28 -14.65
C ALA A 160 14.67 -1.78 -14.45
N PRO A 161 15.27 -2.49 -15.41
CA PRO A 161 15.73 -3.85 -15.19
C PRO A 161 16.78 -3.87 -14.07
N TYR A 162 16.50 -4.62 -13.00
CA TYR A 162 17.43 -4.96 -11.94
C TYR A 162 17.96 -6.39 -12.15
N ASN A 163 19.05 -6.72 -11.45
CA ASN A 163 19.72 -8.00 -11.60
C ASN A 163 18.81 -9.18 -11.17
N THR A 164 19.19 -10.41 -11.51
CA THR A 164 18.38 -11.61 -11.29
C THR A 164 18.25 -12.05 -9.83
N ALA A 165 18.90 -11.37 -8.87
CA ALA A 165 18.87 -11.73 -7.46
C ALA A 165 17.51 -11.41 -6.79
N ASP A 166 16.70 -10.56 -7.41
CA ASP A 166 15.40 -10.10 -6.91
C ASP A 166 14.21 -10.97 -7.38
N LEU A 167 14.45 -12.19 -7.88
CA LEU A 167 13.34 -13.09 -8.25
C LEU A 167 12.52 -13.43 -7.00
N PRO A 168 11.19 -13.54 -7.09
CA PRO A 168 10.36 -13.97 -5.99
C PRO A 168 10.75 -15.40 -5.56
N ALA A 169 11.63 -15.50 -4.56
CA ALA A 169 12.08 -16.75 -3.99
C ALA A 169 11.13 -17.20 -2.87
N ALA A 170 11.20 -18.48 -2.49
CA ALA A 170 10.46 -19.00 -1.34
C ALA A 170 10.74 -18.14 -0.10
N PHE A 171 9.68 -17.80 0.65
CA PHE A 171 9.81 -17.09 1.91
C PHE A 171 10.57 -17.97 2.91
N THR A 172 11.68 -17.44 3.44
CA THR A 172 12.60 -18.16 4.33
C THR A 172 12.29 -17.97 5.81
N GLY A 173 11.40 -17.04 6.15
CA GLY A 173 10.95 -16.81 7.52
C GLY A 173 9.96 -17.87 8.01
N ASP A 174 9.57 -17.74 9.27
CA ASP A 174 8.61 -18.65 9.90
C ASP A 174 7.17 -18.35 9.44
N LYS A 175 6.66 -19.19 8.53
CA LYS A 175 5.30 -19.09 7.98
C LYS A 175 4.21 -19.15 9.05
N THR A 176 4.48 -19.79 10.20
CA THR A 176 3.49 -19.92 11.28
C THR A 176 3.27 -18.61 12.03
N LYS A 177 4.19 -17.66 11.91
CA LYS A 177 4.09 -16.35 12.57
C LYS A 177 3.37 -15.31 11.72
N LEU A 178 3.16 -15.56 10.43
CA LEU A 178 2.61 -14.59 9.48
C LEU A 178 1.26 -14.02 9.94
N ASN A 179 1.14 -12.71 9.79
CA ASN A 179 -0.07 -11.93 10.00
C ASN A 179 -0.62 -11.40 8.66
N ASN A 180 0.23 -11.19 7.66
CA ASN A 180 -0.17 -10.64 6.37
C ASN A 180 -0.27 -11.71 5.28
N PHE A 181 -1.47 -11.92 4.76
CA PHE A 181 -1.79 -12.82 3.65
C PHE A 181 -2.26 -12.03 2.41
N GLY A 182 -1.79 -10.78 2.29
CA GLY A 182 -1.97 -9.96 1.11
C GLY A 182 -1.22 -10.50 -0.10
N VAL A 183 -1.89 -10.67 -1.24
CA VAL A 183 -1.28 -11.14 -2.49
C VAL A 183 -1.61 -10.18 -3.64
N PRO A 184 -0.62 -9.48 -4.22
CA PRO A 184 -0.87 -8.55 -5.31
C PRO A 184 -1.60 -9.18 -6.49
N GLY A 185 -2.60 -8.46 -7.00
CA GLY A 185 -3.39 -8.86 -8.17
C GLY A 185 -4.38 -10.01 -7.95
N ILE A 186 -4.54 -10.51 -6.72
CA ILE A 186 -5.40 -11.66 -6.46
C ILE A 186 -6.89 -11.33 -6.58
N LEU A 187 -7.67 -12.26 -7.16
CA LEU A 187 -9.13 -12.27 -7.16
C LEU A 187 -9.68 -12.99 -5.92
N LEU A 188 -10.93 -12.70 -5.57
CA LEU A 188 -11.60 -13.33 -4.43
C LEU A 188 -11.65 -14.87 -4.53
N ALA A 189 -11.94 -15.42 -5.72
CA ALA A 189 -12.00 -16.87 -5.93
C ALA A 189 -10.65 -17.57 -5.70
N GLN A 190 -9.53 -16.91 -6.01
CA GLN A 190 -8.21 -17.50 -5.86
C GLN A 190 -7.82 -17.68 -4.38
N VAL A 191 -8.43 -16.92 -3.47
CA VAL A 191 -8.14 -16.98 -2.03
C VAL A 191 -8.57 -18.31 -1.40
N ILE A 192 -9.53 -18.99 -2.02
CA ILE A 192 -9.98 -20.34 -1.65
C ILE A 192 -9.53 -21.43 -2.64
N THR A 193 -8.69 -21.09 -3.62
CA THR A 193 -8.24 -22.02 -4.66
C THR A 193 -6.84 -22.58 -4.31
N PRO A 194 -6.68 -23.90 -4.07
CA PRO A 194 -5.39 -24.50 -3.74
C PRO A 194 -4.29 -24.26 -4.78
N LEU A 195 -4.69 -24.29 -6.05
CA LEU A 195 -3.78 -24.13 -7.17
C LEU A 195 -3.20 -22.71 -7.26
N THR A 196 -3.69 -21.72 -6.51
CA THR A 196 -3.12 -20.37 -6.53
C THR A 196 -1.62 -20.38 -6.20
N GLY A 197 -1.16 -21.29 -5.34
CA GLY A 197 0.26 -21.40 -4.95
C GLY A 197 1.12 -22.26 -5.89
N GLY A 198 0.55 -22.90 -6.90
CA GLY A 198 1.27 -23.81 -7.80
C GLY A 198 0.38 -24.87 -8.47
N PRO A 199 0.88 -25.57 -9.50
CA PRO A 199 2.20 -25.40 -10.14
C PRO A 199 2.27 -24.11 -10.98
N SER A 200 3.48 -23.71 -11.40
CA SER A 200 3.69 -22.50 -12.21
C SER A 200 3.34 -22.66 -13.69
N THR A 201 3.42 -23.89 -14.20
CA THR A 201 3.16 -24.20 -15.61
C THR A 201 1.76 -24.77 -15.79
N GLY A 202 1.01 -24.23 -16.75
CA GLY A 202 -0.31 -24.74 -17.14
C GLY A 202 -1.44 -24.46 -16.14
N ASN A 203 -1.21 -23.56 -15.18
CA ASN A 203 -2.15 -23.24 -14.12
C ASN A 203 -2.62 -21.79 -14.24
N PRO A 204 -3.88 -21.54 -14.61
CA PRO A 204 -4.40 -20.18 -14.79
C PRO A 204 -4.58 -19.41 -13.48
N ALA A 205 -4.63 -20.11 -12.33
CA ALA A 205 -4.78 -19.47 -11.01
C ALA A 205 -3.42 -19.12 -10.38
N PHE A 206 -2.30 -19.56 -10.98
CA PHE A 206 -0.99 -19.44 -10.39
C PHE A 206 -0.61 -17.99 -10.06
N ASN A 207 -0.17 -17.76 -8.83
CA ASN A 207 0.41 -16.51 -8.39
C ASN A 207 1.77 -16.79 -7.73
N ALA A 208 2.84 -16.34 -8.39
CA ALA A 208 4.20 -16.55 -7.92
C ALA A 208 4.46 -15.92 -6.55
N LEU A 209 3.76 -14.84 -6.18
CA LEU A 209 3.93 -14.16 -4.90
C LEU A 209 3.29 -14.96 -3.76
N TYR A 210 2.13 -15.60 -3.98
CA TYR A 210 1.56 -16.52 -2.99
C TYR A 210 2.40 -17.80 -2.86
N GLN A 211 2.88 -18.37 -3.97
CA GLN A 211 3.75 -19.56 -3.94
C GLN A 211 4.91 -19.43 -2.95
N ARG A 212 5.47 -18.21 -2.80
CA ARG A 212 6.59 -17.95 -1.88
C ARG A 212 6.28 -18.36 -0.45
N PHE A 213 5.09 -18.03 0.03
CA PHE A 213 4.73 -18.13 1.44
C PHE A 213 3.56 -19.09 1.73
N ALA A 214 2.95 -19.67 0.69
CA ALA A 214 2.00 -20.77 0.83
C ALA A 214 2.56 -21.87 1.74
N SER A 215 1.78 -22.35 2.70
CA SER A 215 2.25 -23.41 3.62
C SER A 215 2.58 -24.70 2.85
N ILE A 216 1.75 -25.04 1.86
CA ILE A 216 1.95 -26.19 0.96
C ILE A 216 1.62 -25.74 -0.48
N PRO A 217 2.60 -25.27 -1.27
CA PRO A 217 2.37 -24.79 -2.63
C PRO A 217 1.55 -25.76 -3.49
N GLY A 218 0.45 -25.28 -4.06
CA GLY A 218 -0.48 -26.05 -4.90
C GLY A 218 -1.52 -26.88 -4.13
N THR A 219 -1.50 -26.85 -2.79
CA THR A 219 -2.46 -27.56 -1.92
C THR A 219 -3.10 -26.64 -0.88
N SER A 220 -2.33 -25.74 -0.26
CA SER A 220 -2.87 -24.75 0.67
C SER A 220 -3.59 -23.62 -0.08
N THR A 221 -4.49 -22.94 0.63
CA THR A 221 -5.19 -21.75 0.14
C THR A 221 -4.76 -20.53 0.97
N ILE A 222 -4.86 -19.33 0.40
CA ILE A 222 -4.55 -18.09 1.13
C ILE A 222 -5.43 -17.99 2.38
N LEU A 223 -6.72 -18.31 2.25
CA LEU A 223 -7.65 -18.33 3.39
C LEU A 223 -7.28 -19.40 4.42
N GLY A 224 -6.93 -20.61 3.97
CA GLY A 224 -6.53 -21.70 4.86
C GLY A 224 -5.26 -21.36 5.66
N ASP A 225 -4.27 -20.76 5.01
CA ASP A 225 -3.05 -20.31 5.68
C ASP A 225 -3.34 -19.18 6.68
N ALA A 226 -4.22 -18.24 6.32
CA ALA A 226 -4.67 -17.18 7.22
C ALA A 226 -5.43 -17.71 8.44
N LEU A 227 -6.29 -18.72 8.26
CA LEU A 227 -7.00 -19.40 9.35
C LEU A 227 -6.04 -20.19 10.25
N ALA A 228 -5.02 -20.83 9.67
CA ALA A 228 -4.00 -21.55 10.42
C ALA A 228 -3.17 -20.63 11.33
N ALA A 229 -3.07 -19.34 11.00
CA ALA A 229 -2.48 -18.33 11.88
C ALA A 229 -3.32 -18.00 13.13
N SER A 230 -4.51 -18.61 13.27
CA SER A 230 -5.40 -18.50 14.43
C SER A 230 -5.72 -17.06 14.83
N PRO A 231 -6.37 -16.27 13.95
CA PRO A 231 -6.65 -14.87 14.21
C PRO A 231 -7.59 -14.65 15.40
N THR A 232 -7.36 -13.58 16.16
CA THR A 232 -8.30 -13.02 17.13
C THR A 232 -8.98 -11.75 16.61
N PHE A 233 -8.32 -11.05 15.68
CA PHE A 233 -8.90 -9.99 14.87
C PHE A 233 -8.47 -10.14 13.41
N PHE A 234 -9.35 -9.87 12.45
CA PHE A 234 -8.97 -9.88 11.03
C PHE A 234 -9.34 -8.61 10.25
N SER A 235 -8.63 -8.38 9.16
CA SER A 235 -9.10 -7.53 8.06
C SER A 235 -9.22 -8.36 6.80
N PHE A 236 -10.32 -8.19 6.07
CA PHE A 236 -10.58 -8.89 4.82
C PHE A 236 -10.91 -7.88 3.73
N TRP A 237 -9.92 -7.51 2.93
CA TRP A 237 -10.08 -6.49 1.89
C TRP A 237 -9.83 -7.06 0.50
N LEU A 238 -10.90 -7.60 -0.08
CA LEU A 238 -10.91 -8.27 -1.38
C LEU A 238 -12.12 -7.84 -2.20
N GLY A 239 -12.04 -8.06 -3.51
CA GLY A 239 -13.13 -7.81 -4.45
C GLY A 239 -12.90 -6.63 -5.40
N ASN A 240 -11.96 -5.73 -5.12
CA ASN A 240 -11.64 -4.68 -6.08
C ASN A 240 -11.05 -5.26 -7.38
N ASN A 241 -10.21 -6.30 -7.30
CA ASN A 241 -9.63 -6.92 -8.49
C ASN A 241 -10.66 -7.68 -9.35
N ASP A 242 -11.74 -8.17 -8.75
CA ASP A 242 -12.88 -8.82 -9.41
C ASP A 242 -13.61 -7.88 -10.40
N VAL A 243 -13.45 -6.57 -10.21
CA VAL A 243 -13.99 -5.52 -11.10
C VAL A 243 -12.88 -4.78 -11.85
N LEU A 244 -11.74 -4.56 -11.21
CA LEU A 244 -10.66 -3.71 -11.73
C LEU A 244 -10.13 -4.19 -13.07
N GLY A 245 -9.89 -5.49 -13.25
CA GLY A 245 -9.37 -6.02 -14.52
C GLY A 245 -10.32 -5.79 -15.70
N TYR A 246 -11.63 -5.96 -15.46
CA TYR A 246 -12.65 -5.62 -16.45
C TYR A 246 -12.67 -4.11 -16.75
N ALA A 247 -12.58 -3.27 -15.70
CA ALA A 247 -12.62 -1.82 -15.84
C ALA A 247 -11.39 -1.25 -16.59
N THR A 248 -10.18 -1.74 -16.30
CA THR A 248 -8.94 -1.26 -16.94
C THR A 248 -8.83 -1.62 -18.41
N THR A 249 -9.62 -2.58 -18.88
CA THR A 249 -9.72 -2.96 -20.29
C THR A 249 -10.88 -2.27 -21.02
N GLY A 250 -11.46 -1.23 -20.42
CA GLY A 250 -12.57 -0.48 -21.00
C GLY A 250 -13.92 -1.18 -20.91
N GLY A 251 -14.04 -2.26 -20.13
CA GLY A 251 -15.30 -2.96 -19.90
C GLY A 251 -15.84 -3.67 -21.13
N VAL A 252 -14.97 -4.16 -22.02
CA VAL A 252 -15.36 -4.89 -23.23
C VAL A 252 -15.17 -6.41 -23.12
N GLY A 253 -14.83 -6.91 -21.92
CA GLY A 253 -14.79 -8.34 -21.60
C GLY A 253 -13.53 -9.09 -22.02
N THR A 254 -12.43 -8.40 -22.37
CA THR A 254 -11.12 -9.06 -22.60
C THR A 254 -10.58 -9.70 -21.33
N ILE A 255 -10.80 -9.05 -20.18
CA ILE A 255 -10.76 -9.68 -18.86
C ILE A 255 -12.21 -9.80 -18.40
N PRO A 256 -12.73 -11.02 -18.14
CA PRO A 256 -14.12 -11.19 -17.73
C PRO A 256 -14.36 -10.57 -16.35
N LEU A 257 -15.51 -9.92 -16.19
CA LEU A 257 -16.02 -9.51 -14.88
C LEU A 257 -16.36 -10.75 -14.06
N THR A 258 -15.98 -10.80 -12.78
CA THR A 258 -16.42 -11.88 -11.89
C THR A 258 -17.96 -11.90 -11.82
N PRO A 259 -18.61 -13.04 -12.11
CA PRO A 259 -20.06 -13.15 -11.99
C PRO A 259 -20.53 -12.85 -10.55
N VAL A 260 -21.65 -12.15 -10.40
CA VAL A 260 -22.23 -11.91 -9.06
C VAL A 260 -22.73 -13.23 -8.45
N ASP A 261 -23.44 -14.00 -9.26
CA ASP A 261 -24.02 -15.30 -8.89
C ASP A 261 -23.11 -16.47 -9.28
N GLY A 262 -23.30 -17.60 -8.61
CA GLY A 262 -22.54 -18.83 -8.82
C GLY A 262 -22.19 -19.50 -7.49
N ALA A 263 -21.64 -20.71 -7.57
CA ALA A 263 -21.09 -21.38 -6.39
C ALA A 263 -19.86 -20.64 -5.86
N ALA A 264 -19.45 -20.94 -4.61
CA ALA A 264 -18.19 -20.43 -4.08
C ALA A 264 -17.01 -20.87 -4.98
N GLY A 265 -16.13 -19.93 -5.29
CA GLY A 265 -15.05 -20.08 -6.26
C GLY A 265 -15.43 -19.68 -7.69
N VAL A 266 -16.71 -19.36 -7.93
CA VAL A 266 -17.22 -18.89 -9.24
C VAL A 266 -17.91 -17.53 -9.09
N GLY A 267 -18.94 -17.47 -8.23
CA GLY A 267 -19.73 -16.25 -8.02
C GLY A 267 -19.17 -15.41 -6.87
N PHE A 268 -19.13 -14.09 -7.04
CA PHE A 268 -18.64 -13.15 -6.03
C PHE A 268 -19.38 -13.33 -4.70
N LYS A 269 -20.72 -13.33 -4.72
CA LYS A 269 -21.55 -13.38 -3.51
C LYS A 269 -21.26 -14.63 -2.67
N ALA A 270 -21.37 -15.80 -3.28
CA ALA A 270 -21.18 -17.07 -2.58
C ALA A 270 -19.73 -17.25 -2.11
N THR A 271 -18.75 -16.75 -2.86
CA THR A 271 -17.33 -16.83 -2.46
C THR A 271 -17.03 -15.92 -1.28
N TYR A 272 -17.54 -14.69 -1.30
CA TYR A 272 -17.35 -13.73 -0.22
C TYR A 272 -17.99 -14.23 1.07
N GLU A 273 -19.25 -14.68 0.99
CA GLU A 273 -19.98 -15.25 2.12
C GLU A 273 -19.27 -16.48 2.69
N ALA A 274 -18.76 -17.38 1.84
CA ALA A 274 -18.04 -18.56 2.28
C ALA A 274 -16.69 -18.23 2.96
N ALA A 275 -15.99 -17.20 2.48
CA ALA A 275 -14.73 -16.75 3.08
C ALA A 275 -14.97 -16.13 4.46
N ILE A 276 -15.94 -15.21 4.57
CA ILE A 276 -16.31 -14.58 5.83
C ILE A 276 -16.85 -15.60 6.84
N ALA A 277 -17.69 -16.54 6.40
CA ALA A 277 -18.22 -17.58 7.28
C ALA A 277 -17.10 -18.47 7.87
N GLN A 278 -16.05 -18.77 7.10
CA GLN A 278 -14.90 -19.50 7.61
C GLN A 278 -14.08 -18.69 8.61
N LEU A 279 -13.86 -17.39 8.35
CA LEU A 279 -13.16 -16.50 9.28
C LEU A 279 -13.91 -16.38 10.60
N LEU A 280 -15.21 -16.09 10.56
CA LEU A 280 -16.07 -15.99 11.75
C LEU A 280 -16.26 -17.34 12.45
N GLY A 281 -16.13 -18.45 11.72
CA GLY A 281 -16.16 -19.80 12.28
C GLY A 281 -14.84 -20.25 12.90
N ALA A 282 -13.74 -19.52 12.72
CA ALA A 282 -12.43 -19.90 13.22
C ALA A 282 -12.36 -19.90 14.75
N ASN A 283 -12.98 -18.91 15.39
CA ASN A 283 -13.21 -18.91 16.83
C ASN A 283 -14.48 -18.08 17.16
N ALA A 284 -15.16 -18.38 18.26
CA ALA A 284 -16.46 -17.77 18.60
C ALA A 284 -16.41 -16.27 18.95
N SER A 285 -15.22 -15.72 19.17
CA SER A 285 -14.99 -14.33 19.60
C SER A 285 -14.28 -13.49 18.53
N VAL A 286 -13.96 -14.07 17.37
CA VAL A 286 -13.18 -13.38 16.34
C VAL A 286 -14.04 -12.28 15.72
N ASN A 287 -13.46 -11.09 15.68
CA ASN A 287 -14.06 -9.93 15.04
C ASN A 287 -13.17 -9.48 13.89
N GLY A 288 -13.71 -8.66 13.00
CA GLY A 288 -12.91 -8.12 11.92
C GLY A 288 -13.58 -7.01 11.16
N ILE A 289 -12.82 -6.48 10.22
CA ILE A 289 -13.24 -5.46 9.26
C ILE A 289 -13.26 -6.06 7.86
N VAL A 290 -14.30 -5.71 7.10
CA VAL A 290 -14.62 -6.24 5.76
C VAL A 290 -14.94 -5.09 4.80
#